data_AF-A0A945UA94-F1
#
_entry.id   AF-A0A945UA94-F1
#
_cell.length_a   1.000
_cell.length_b   1.000
_cell.length_c   1.000
_cell.angle_alpha   90.00
_cell.angle_beta   90.00
_cell.angle_gamma   90.00
#
_symmetry.space_group_name_H-M   'P 1'
#
loop_
_entity.id
_entity.type
_entity.pdbx_description
1 polymer ?
#
loop_
_entity_poly.entity_id
_entity_poly.type
_entity_poly.pdbx_seq_one_letter_code
_entity_poly.pdbx_strand_id
1 'polypeptide(L)'
;MFKFKDMTIGKKVGLGFGVITLVLMGVVLLTIQQVRTMEIVTKRVVDLRTPTAHASLMMLNGINHSLASLRGWILLGGPKFMTERSIAWEEQINPSLTLMHELAPSWTDLKNKTRLKSIEEEINNFKAVQQKIEDIAQTLENSPAQKILFNQAEPLEKSIVATISKMIKLGMKDNITSQNKRQIENLANIETTTTLALERADEFLLSGKEEFKKEALENWGKNAEHMQALKENENNLSKEQLKNFEFLQSGLNQFGPLLEEIIRIRSGEEWNHANHWLKAEAAPAAFRIKGLLNDMTAVQEQLLENDVAEISSRIHFLIVLLVALFISTALISGVLSANISRSISDPLLDICKLADELAHGKFKGKRLPVTSRNELGSLSHSFNELLDRLQEEKSKNKD
;
A
#
# COMPACT_ATOMS: atom_id res chain seq x y z
N MET A 1 50.81 -36.06 34.22
CA MET A 1 50.93 -34.65 33.82
C MET A 1 51.91 -34.58 32.64
N PHE A 2 51.41 -34.41 31.41
CA PHE A 2 52.25 -34.39 30.20
C PHE A 2 53.20 -33.19 30.24
N LYS A 3 54.50 -33.41 30.42
CA LYS A 3 55.49 -32.33 30.35
C LYS A 3 55.71 -31.98 28.88
N PHE A 4 55.17 -30.84 28.42
CA PHE A 4 55.36 -30.32 27.06
C PHE A 4 56.84 -30.34 26.64
N LYS A 5 57.75 -30.09 27.59
CA LYS A 5 59.20 -30.13 27.40
C LYS A 5 59.73 -31.44 26.81
N ASP A 6 59.18 -32.58 27.22
CA ASP A 6 59.66 -33.93 26.86
C ASP A 6 59.03 -34.48 25.56
N MET A 7 58.11 -33.73 24.94
CA MET A 7 57.52 -34.11 23.66
C MET A 7 58.53 -33.95 22.51
N THR A 8 58.37 -34.80 21.49
CA THR A 8 59.13 -34.71 20.25
C THR A 8 58.85 -33.39 19.52
N ILE A 9 59.83 -32.86 18.80
CA ILE A 9 59.70 -31.60 18.04
C ILE A 9 58.46 -31.63 17.13
N GLY A 10 58.30 -32.71 16.35
CA GLY A 10 57.17 -32.88 15.45
C GLY A 10 55.81 -32.86 16.16
N LYS A 11 55.71 -33.48 17.35
CA LYS A 11 54.46 -33.46 18.14
C LYS A 11 54.17 -32.07 18.72
N LYS A 12 55.19 -31.30 19.11
CA LYS A 12 55.03 -29.91 19.62
C LYS A 12 54.51 -28.97 18.54
N VAL A 13 55.16 -28.97 17.38
CA VAL A 13 54.77 -28.15 16.23
C VAL A 13 53.41 -28.59 15.69
N GLY A 14 53.19 -29.90 15.58
CA GLY A 14 51.90 -30.47 15.15
C GLY A 14 50.74 -30.13 16.09
N LEU A 15 50.94 -30.17 17.42
CA LEU A 15 49.95 -29.68 18.38
C LEU A 15 49.65 -28.20 18.18
N GLY A 16 50.69 -27.40 17.95
CA GLY A 16 50.54 -25.97 17.80
C GLY A 16 49.71 -25.57 16.58
N PHE A 17 50.06 -26.12 15.41
CA PHE A 17 49.26 -25.95 14.21
C PHE A 17 47.88 -26.57 14.36
N GLY A 18 47.77 -27.76 14.97
CA GLY A 18 46.48 -28.44 15.19
C GLY A 18 45.50 -27.63 16.02
N VAL A 19 45.95 -26.99 17.11
CA VAL A 19 45.11 -26.12 17.95
C VAL A 19 44.64 -24.90 17.15
N ILE A 20 45.54 -24.23 16.42
CA ILE A 20 45.19 -23.06 15.61
C ILE A 20 44.17 -23.44 14.53
N THR A 21 44.38 -24.56 13.83
CA THR A 21 43.45 -25.06 12.82
C THR A 21 42.08 -25.39 13.40
N LEU A 22 42.01 -26.05 14.56
CA LEU A 22 40.74 -26.36 15.23
C LEU A 22 39.99 -25.10 15.65
N VAL A 23 40.69 -24.11 16.19
CA VAL A 23 40.09 -22.82 16.58
C VAL A 23 39.56 -22.10 15.35
N LEU A 24 40.34 -22.03 14.27
CA LEU A 24 39.91 -21.41 13.02
C LEU A 24 38.69 -22.11 12.42
N MET A 25 38.67 -23.45 12.43
CA MET A 25 37.52 -24.23 11.97
C MET A 25 36.26 -23.94 12.80
N GLY A 26 36.40 -23.84 14.13
CA GLY A 26 35.31 -23.48 15.04
C GLY A 26 34.77 -22.07 14.77
N VAL A 27 35.65 -21.08 14.60
CA VAL A 27 35.27 -19.69 14.27
C VAL A 27 34.49 -19.64 12.95
N VAL A 28 34.98 -20.32 11.91
CA VAL A 28 34.32 -20.35 10.60
C VAL A 28 32.95 -21.01 10.72
N LEU A 29 32.83 -22.14 11.43
CA LEU A 29 31.56 -22.84 11.60
C LEU A 29 30.52 -21.97 12.33
N LEU A 30 30.92 -21.33 13.43
CA LEU A 30 30.05 -20.41 14.19
C LEU A 30 29.62 -19.21 13.35
N THR A 31 30.55 -18.65 12.57
CA THR A 31 30.24 -17.53 11.65
C THR A 31 29.21 -17.95 10.62
N ILE A 32 29.38 -19.12 10.00
CA ILE A 32 28.42 -19.66 9.02
C ILE A 32 27.03 -19.84 9.65
N GLN A 33 26.94 -20.40 10.86
CA GLN A 33 25.67 -20.58 11.55
C GLN A 33 24.96 -19.24 11.84
N GLN A 34 25.72 -18.24 12.32
CA GLN A 34 25.17 -16.93 12.61
C GLN A 34 24.71 -16.20 11.33
N VAL A 35 25.50 -16.30 10.26
CA VAL A 35 25.15 -15.73 8.94
C VAL A 35 23.90 -16.38 8.36
N ARG A 36 23.78 -17.72 8.42
CA ARG A 36 22.56 -18.42 7.98
C ARG A 36 21.31 -17.98 8.75
N THR A 37 21.44 -17.73 10.05
CA THR A 37 20.31 -17.26 10.85
C THR A 37 19.90 -15.84 10.43
N MET A 38 20.87 -14.96 10.19
CA MET A 38 20.58 -13.62 9.64
C MET A 38 19.96 -13.69 8.25
N GLU A 39 20.41 -14.60 7.38
CA GLU A 39 19.84 -14.81 6.05
C GLU A 39 18.34 -15.13 6.10
N ILE A 40 17.89 -15.94 7.06
CA ILE A 40 16.47 -16.27 7.25
C ILE A 40 15.65 -15.02 7.59
N VAL A 41 16.15 -14.17 8.49
CA VAL A 41 15.47 -12.93 8.88
C VAL A 41 15.46 -11.93 7.72
N THR A 42 16.59 -11.79 7.01
CA THR A 42 16.69 -10.93 5.82
C THR A 42 15.74 -11.38 4.72
N LYS A 43 15.63 -12.68 4.45
CA LYS A 43 14.65 -13.23 3.49
C LYS A 43 13.22 -12.91 3.91
N ARG A 44 12.89 -13.01 5.21
CA ARG A 44 11.58 -12.58 5.71
C ARG A 44 11.32 -11.10 5.43
N VAL A 45 12.31 -10.22 5.59
CA VAL A 45 12.17 -8.79 5.27
C VAL A 45 11.94 -8.54 3.77
N VAL A 46 12.77 -9.14 2.92
CA VAL A 46 12.79 -8.87 1.48
C VAL A 46 11.68 -9.60 0.73
N ASP A 47 11.42 -10.86 1.08
CA ASP A 47 10.50 -11.73 0.33
C ASP A 47 9.09 -11.77 0.94
N LEU A 48 8.89 -11.25 2.16
CA LEU A 48 7.59 -11.29 2.84
C LEU A 48 7.12 -9.92 3.33
N ARG A 49 7.90 -9.22 4.19
CA ARG A 49 7.45 -7.96 4.82
C ARG A 49 7.27 -6.85 3.79
N THR A 50 8.34 -6.55 3.05
CA THR A 50 8.35 -5.44 2.08
C THR A 50 7.31 -5.63 0.98
N PRO A 51 7.18 -6.82 0.33
CA PRO A 51 6.17 -7.04 -0.70
C PRO A 51 4.74 -6.95 -0.16
N THR A 52 4.48 -7.41 1.07
CA THR A 52 3.14 -7.30 1.69
C THR A 52 2.77 -5.83 1.95
N ALA A 53 3.70 -5.03 2.48
CA ALA A 53 3.48 -3.61 2.71
C ALA A 53 3.30 -2.86 1.38
N HIS A 54 4.14 -3.16 0.38
CA HIS A 54 4.04 -2.57 -0.95
C HIS A 54 2.70 -2.89 -1.63
N ALA A 55 2.27 -4.16 -1.61
CA ALA A 55 0.96 -4.55 -2.12
C ALA A 55 -0.19 -3.80 -1.40
N SER A 56 -0.07 -3.58 -0.09
CA SER A 56 -1.07 -2.84 0.69
C SER A 56 -1.20 -1.39 0.23
N LEU A 57 -0.05 -0.72 0.03
CA LEU A 57 -0.01 0.65 -0.46
C LEU A 57 -0.45 0.76 -1.92
N MET A 58 -0.05 -0.18 -2.78
CA MET A 58 -0.45 -0.21 -4.18
C MET A 58 -1.96 -0.42 -4.34
N MET A 59 -2.54 -1.34 -3.57
CA MET A 59 -3.98 -1.53 -3.54
C MET A 59 -4.70 -0.28 -3.04
N LEU A 60 -4.20 0.35 -1.96
CA LEU A 60 -4.75 1.61 -1.45
C LEU A 60 -4.75 2.71 -2.52
N ASN A 61 -3.63 2.84 -3.25
CA ASN A 61 -3.54 3.77 -4.38
C ASN A 61 -4.56 3.43 -5.47
N GLY A 62 -4.71 2.15 -5.83
CA GLY A 62 -5.71 1.69 -6.80
C GLY A 62 -7.15 1.98 -6.38
N ILE A 63 -7.48 1.79 -5.10
CA ILE A 63 -8.82 2.12 -4.57
C ILE A 63 -9.08 3.63 -4.70
N ASN A 64 -8.12 4.48 -4.32
CA ASN A 64 -8.27 5.93 -4.47
C ASN A 64 -8.34 6.36 -5.95
N HIS A 65 -7.51 5.75 -6.80
CA HIS A 65 -7.48 6.03 -8.24
C HIS A 65 -8.81 5.66 -8.90
N SER A 66 -9.31 4.43 -8.69
CA SER A 66 -10.60 4.00 -9.24
C SER A 66 -11.77 4.87 -8.76
N LEU A 67 -11.76 5.32 -7.50
CA LEU A 67 -12.79 6.19 -6.95
C LEU A 67 -12.71 7.61 -7.51
N ALA A 68 -11.50 8.13 -7.73
CA ALA A 68 -11.30 9.42 -8.39
C ALA A 68 -11.77 9.38 -9.86
N SER A 69 -11.42 8.31 -10.58
CA SER A 69 -11.85 8.08 -11.96
C SER A 69 -13.37 7.95 -12.05
N LEU A 70 -14.02 7.20 -11.13
CA LEU A 70 -15.47 7.10 -11.09
C LEU A 70 -16.15 8.45 -10.85
N ARG A 71 -15.64 9.28 -9.93
CA ARG A 71 -16.14 10.65 -9.74
C ARG A 71 -15.98 11.51 -10.99
N GLY A 72 -14.85 11.37 -11.68
CA GLY A 72 -14.61 12.02 -12.97
C GLY A 72 -15.63 11.60 -14.04
N TRP A 73 -15.94 10.30 -14.11
CA TRP A 73 -16.98 9.79 -15.00
C TRP A 73 -18.36 10.36 -14.67
N ILE A 74 -18.76 10.37 -13.39
CA ILE A 74 -20.05 10.93 -12.96
C ILE A 74 -20.17 12.41 -13.36
N LEU A 75 -19.10 13.19 -13.16
CA LEU A 75 -19.14 14.64 -13.35
C LEU A 75 -19.01 15.06 -14.83
N LEU A 76 -18.16 14.38 -15.60
CA LEU A 76 -17.72 14.84 -16.91
C LEU A 76 -18.16 13.94 -18.07
N GLY A 77 -18.51 12.68 -17.82
CA GLY A 77 -18.95 11.74 -18.87
C GLY A 77 -17.90 11.40 -19.94
N GLY A 78 -16.62 11.68 -19.69
CA GLY A 78 -15.54 11.40 -20.63
C GLY A 78 -15.09 9.93 -20.56
N PRO A 79 -14.97 9.21 -21.70
CA PRO A 79 -14.64 7.78 -21.72
C PRO A 79 -13.28 7.45 -21.08
N LYS A 80 -12.35 8.43 -21.07
CA LYS A 80 -11.05 8.29 -20.39
C LYS A 80 -11.20 7.87 -18.93
N PHE A 81 -12.23 8.35 -18.23
CA PHE A 81 -12.43 8.01 -16.81
C PHE A 81 -12.78 6.53 -16.60
N MET A 82 -13.53 5.92 -17.52
CA MET A 82 -13.76 4.47 -17.48
C MET A 82 -12.46 3.70 -17.72
N THR A 83 -11.64 4.16 -18.68
CA THR A 83 -10.32 3.57 -18.97
C THR A 83 -9.39 3.64 -17.76
N GLU A 84 -9.24 4.82 -17.15
CA GLU A 84 -8.41 5.00 -15.95
C GLU A 84 -8.92 4.18 -14.76
N ARG A 85 -10.25 4.03 -14.62
CA ARG A 85 -10.83 3.11 -13.61
C ARG A 85 -10.42 1.66 -13.90
N SER A 86 -10.50 1.21 -15.14
CA SER A 86 -10.06 -0.14 -15.54
C SER A 86 -8.57 -0.35 -15.23
N ILE A 87 -7.72 0.62 -15.56
CA ILE A 87 -6.28 0.61 -15.27
C ILE A 87 -6.03 0.46 -13.76
N ALA A 88 -6.76 1.22 -12.92
CA ALA A 88 -6.64 1.09 -11.46
C ALA A 88 -6.94 -0.35 -10.98
N TRP A 89 -7.92 -1.02 -11.59
CA TRP A 89 -8.23 -2.42 -11.28
C TRP A 89 -7.18 -3.40 -11.79
N GLU A 90 -6.80 -3.26 -13.06
CA GLU A 90 -5.91 -4.18 -13.78
C GLU A 90 -4.46 -4.10 -13.30
N GLU A 91 -3.97 -2.91 -12.99
CA GLU A 91 -2.55 -2.68 -12.67
C GLU A 91 -2.28 -2.52 -11.18
N GLN A 92 -3.27 -2.13 -10.38
CA GLN A 92 -3.04 -1.76 -8.97
C GLN A 92 -3.82 -2.65 -8.00
N ILE A 93 -5.14 -2.81 -8.17
CA ILE A 93 -5.97 -3.56 -7.19
C ILE A 93 -5.80 -5.08 -7.36
N ASN A 94 -6.08 -5.63 -8.55
CA ASN A 94 -6.05 -7.08 -8.74
C ASN A 94 -4.66 -7.69 -8.54
N PRO A 95 -3.56 -7.12 -9.09
CA PRO A 95 -2.22 -7.67 -8.87
C PRO A 95 -1.81 -7.64 -7.40
N SER A 96 -2.17 -6.57 -6.67
CA SER A 96 -1.91 -6.47 -5.24
C SER A 96 -2.67 -7.53 -4.45
N LEU A 97 -3.93 -7.80 -4.80
CA LEU A 97 -4.74 -8.84 -4.17
C LEU A 97 -4.13 -10.22 -4.41
N THR A 98 -3.78 -10.53 -5.66
CA THR A 98 -3.10 -11.78 -6.03
C THR A 98 -1.80 -11.97 -5.26
N LEU A 99 -0.93 -10.95 -5.23
CA LEU A 99 0.32 -10.99 -4.48
C LEU A 99 0.09 -11.20 -2.98
N MET A 100 -0.91 -10.56 -2.39
CA MET A 100 -1.27 -10.80 -0.99
C MET A 100 -1.72 -12.25 -0.75
N HIS A 101 -2.50 -12.84 -1.65
CA HIS A 101 -2.88 -14.26 -1.52
C HIS A 101 -1.67 -15.19 -1.63
N GLU A 102 -0.71 -14.90 -2.50
CA GLU A 102 0.53 -15.67 -2.63
C GLU A 102 1.39 -15.61 -1.36
N LEU A 103 1.46 -14.44 -0.72
CA LEU A 103 2.25 -14.21 0.50
C LEU A 103 1.53 -14.66 1.77
N ALA A 104 0.20 -14.66 1.78
CA ALA A 104 -0.63 -14.92 2.95
C ALA A 104 -0.29 -16.21 3.70
N PRO A 105 -0.03 -17.37 3.06
CA PRO A 105 0.33 -18.61 3.75
C PRO A 105 1.52 -18.43 4.71
N SER A 106 2.51 -17.63 4.30
CA SER A 106 3.76 -17.37 5.02
C SER A 106 3.64 -16.26 6.07
N TRP A 107 2.49 -15.56 6.15
CA TRP A 107 2.29 -14.54 7.18
C TRP A 107 2.29 -15.13 8.59
N THR A 108 3.04 -14.47 9.45
CA THR A 108 3.20 -14.80 10.88
C THR A 108 2.04 -14.28 11.74
N ASP A 109 1.35 -13.23 11.31
CA ASP A 109 0.16 -12.70 12.00
C ASP A 109 -1.14 -13.30 11.44
N LEU A 110 -1.87 -14.04 12.27
CA LEU A 110 -3.16 -14.62 11.92
C LEU A 110 -4.22 -13.54 11.66
N LYS A 111 -4.15 -12.37 12.32
CA LYS A 111 -5.09 -11.27 12.07
C LYS A 111 -4.97 -10.72 10.65
N ASN A 112 -3.76 -10.68 10.08
CA ASN A 112 -3.58 -10.26 8.69
C ASN A 112 -4.27 -11.21 7.71
N LYS A 113 -4.30 -12.52 7.97
CA LYS A 113 -5.05 -13.49 7.17
C LYS A 113 -6.55 -13.20 7.21
N THR A 114 -7.10 -12.88 8.39
CA THR A 114 -8.50 -12.47 8.53
C THR A 114 -8.78 -11.14 7.83
N ARG A 115 -7.90 -10.14 7.95
CA ARG A 115 -8.02 -8.85 7.27
C ARG A 115 -8.06 -9.02 5.75
N LEU A 116 -7.21 -9.86 5.17
CA LEU A 116 -7.18 -10.13 3.74
C LEU A 116 -8.53 -10.66 3.24
N LYS A 117 -9.15 -11.58 3.99
CA LYS A 117 -10.48 -12.09 3.65
C LYS A 117 -11.55 -10.97 3.68
N SER A 118 -11.53 -10.12 4.71
CA SER A 118 -12.45 -8.98 4.78
C SER A 118 -12.20 -7.95 3.66
N ILE A 119 -10.94 -7.73 3.27
CA ILE A 119 -10.57 -6.88 2.14
C ILE A 119 -11.15 -7.47 0.84
N GLU A 120 -11.02 -8.77 0.61
CA GLU A 120 -11.54 -9.44 -0.58
C GLU A 120 -13.07 -9.33 -0.69
N GLU A 121 -13.79 -9.54 0.41
CA GLU A 121 -15.25 -9.39 0.48
C GLU A 121 -15.67 -7.94 0.13
N GLU A 122 -15.01 -6.94 0.72
CA GLU A 122 -15.29 -5.52 0.46
C GLU A 122 -14.91 -5.09 -0.96
N ILE A 123 -13.81 -5.61 -1.51
CA ILE A 123 -13.36 -5.34 -2.89
C ILE A 123 -14.40 -5.83 -3.90
N ASN A 124 -14.95 -7.02 -3.69
CA ASN A 124 -15.97 -7.57 -4.59
C ASN A 124 -17.24 -6.72 -4.57
N ASN A 125 -17.70 -6.30 -3.39
CA ASN A 125 -18.82 -5.38 -3.25
C ASN A 125 -18.52 -4.02 -3.90
N PHE A 126 -17.34 -3.46 -3.62
CA PHE A 126 -16.89 -2.19 -4.19
C PHE A 126 -16.90 -2.24 -5.73
N LYS A 127 -16.36 -3.29 -6.34
CA LYS A 127 -16.36 -3.48 -7.79
C LYS A 127 -17.77 -3.48 -8.38
N ALA A 128 -18.69 -4.22 -7.78
CA ALA A 128 -20.07 -4.33 -8.24
C ALA A 128 -20.79 -2.98 -8.18
N VAL A 129 -20.64 -2.25 -7.07
CA VAL A 129 -21.24 -0.91 -6.91
C VAL A 129 -20.62 0.08 -7.89
N GLN A 130 -19.30 0.07 -8.08
CA GLN A 130 -18.66 0.95 -9.07
C GLN A 130 -19.19 0.69 -10.49
N GLN A 131 -19.41 -0.56 -10.87
CA GLN A 131 -19.98 -0.90 -12.19
C GLN A 131 -21.39 -0.36 -12.33
N LYS A 132 -22.25 -0.61 -11.32
CA LYS A 132 -23.64 -0.10 -11.28
C LYS A 132 -23.69 1.43 -11.43
N ILE A 133 -22.77 2.15 -10.79
CA ILE A 133 -22.65 3.61 -10.90
C ILE A 133 -22.17 4.01 -12.30
N GLU A 134 -21.14 3.36 -12.84
CA GLU A 134 -20.61 3.65 -14.17
C GLU A 134 -21.68 3.49 -15.25
N ASP A 135 -22.46 2.40 -15.18
CA ASP A 135 -23.51 2.07 -16.15
C ASP A 135 -24.64 3.10 -16.16
N ILE A 136 -25.03 3.63 -14.99
CA ILE A 136 -26.16 4.58 -14.91
C ILE A 136 -25.73 6.03 -15.11
N ALA A 137 -24.52 6.43 -14.71
CA ALA A 137 -24.18 7.84 -14.43
C ALA A 137 -24.42 8.81 -15.60
N GLN A 138 -24.22 8.35 -16.83
CA GLN A 138 -24.38 9.13 -18.06
C GLN A 138 -25.68 8.82 -18.82
N THR A 139 -26.67 8.25 -18.14
CA THR A 139 -27.98 7.90 -18.72
C THR A 139 -29.09 8.79 -18.14
N LEU A 140 -30.20 8.93 -18.87
CA LEU A 140 -31.40 9.62 -18.39
C LEU A 140 -32.00 8.96 -17.14
N GLU A 141 -31.74 7.67 -16.91
CA GLU A 141 -32.19 6.97 -15.71
C GLU A 141 -31.48 7.47 -14.44
N ASN A 142 -30.32 8.12 -14.56
CA ASN A 142 -29.60 8.65 -13.41
C ASN A 142 -30.36 9.76 -12.67
N SER A 143 -31.16 10.54 -13.40
CA SER A 143 -31.96 11.64 -12.85
C SER A 143 -33.44 11.43 -13.18
N PRO A 144 -34.21 10.80 -12.27
CA PRO A 144 -35.64 10.56 -12.49
C PRO A 144 -36.42 11.86 -12.76
N ALA A 145 -36.05 12.96 -12.11
CA ALA A 145 -36.70 14.26 -12.32
C ALA A 145 -36.44 14.83 -13.73
N GLN A 146 -35.20 14.75 -14.23
CA GLN A 146 -34.90 15.16 -15.61
C GLN A 146 -35.64 14.28 -16.63
N LYS A 147 -35.74 12.97 -16.37
CA LYS A 147 -36.51 12.06 -17.21
C LYS A 147 -38.00 12.46 -17.27
N ILE A 148 -38.60 12.86 -16.15
CA ILE A 148 -39.99 13.37 -16.11
C ILE A 148 -40.08 14.71 -16.86
N LEU A 149 -39.15 15.63 -16.63
CA LEU A 149 -39.09 16.94 -17.29
C LEU A 149 -39.10 16.79 -18.83
N PHE A 150 -38.11 16.07 -19.38
CA PHE A 150 -37.94 15.96 -20.83
C PHE A 150 -39.01 15.11 -21.53
N ASN A 151 -39.43 14.00 -20.90
CA ASN A 151 -40.33 13.05 -21.57
C ASN A 151 -41.82 13.36 -21.34
N GLN A 152 -42.17 14.12 -20.29
CA GLN A 152 -43.57 14.34 -19.90
C GLN A 152 -43.88 15.83 -19.77
N ALA A 153 -43.16 16.57 -18.94
CA ALA A 153 -43.51 17.96 -18.61
C ALA A 153 -43.31 18.91 -19.80
N GLU A 154 -42.19 18.84 -20.52
CA GLU A 154 -41.92 19.68 -21.69
C GLU A 154 -42.88 19.44 -22.86
N PRO A 155 -43.17 18.19 -23.29
CA PRO A 155 -44.16 17.95 -24.33
C PRO A 155 -45.56 18.45 -23.94
N LEU A 156 -45.92 18.29 -22.66
CA LEU A 156 -47.20 18.75 -22.13
C LEU A 156 -47.29 20.28 -22.11
N GLU A 157 -46.24 20.98 -21.66
CA GLU A 157 -46.14 22.44 -21.69
C GLU A 157 -46.27 22.97 -23.11
N LYS A 158 -45.56 22.40 -24.09
CA LYS A 158 -45.71 22.74 -25.51
C LYS A 158 -47.15 22.58 -26.01
N SER A 159 -47.84 21.52 -25.59
CA SER A 159 -49.25 21.29 -25.94
C SER A 159 -50.18 22.32 -25.30
N ILE A 160 -49.92 22.72 -24.05
CA ILE A 160 -50.67 23.75 -23.33
C ILE A 160 -50.49 25.10 -24.03
N VAL A 161 -49.25 25.52 -24.29
CA VAL A 161 -48.91 26.77 -24.98
C VAL A 161 -49.57 26.84 -26.37
N ALA A 162 -49.52 25.76 -27.14
CA ALA A 162 -50.19 25.70 -28.45
C ALA A 162 -51.71 25.88 -28.35
N THR A 163 -52.33 25.28 -27.32
CA THR A 163 -53.77 25.41 -27.04
C THR A 163 -54.13 26.85 -26.68
N ILE A 164 -53.35 27.47 -25.79
CA ILE A 164 -53.54 28.86 -25.38
C ILE A 164 -53.39 29.82 -26.57
N SER A 165 -52.32 29.65 -27.36
CA SER A 165 -52.08 30.42 -28.59
C SER A 165 -53.27 30.34 -29.57
N LYS A 166 -53.91 29.17 -29.69
CA LYS A 166 -55.11 29.01 -30.50
C LYS A 166 -56.31 29.76 -29.92
N MET A 167 -56.52 29.69 -28.60
CA MET A 167 -57.59 30.42 -27.91
C MET A 167 -57.45 31.94 -28.02
N ILE A 168 -56.22 32.46 -27.91
CA ILE A 168 -55.91 33.88 -28.09
C ILE A 168 -56.22 34.33 -29.53
N LYS A 169 -55.79 33.57 -30.54
CA LYS A 169 -56.07 33.86 -31.95
C LYS A 169 -57.58 33.90 -32.26
N LEU A 170 -58.37 33.04 -31.63
CA LEU A 170 -59.83 33.06 -31.75
C LEU A 170 -60.41 34.33 -31.11
N GLY A 171 -59.97 34.68 -29.91
CA GLY A 171 -60.44 35.88 -29.20
C GLY A 171 -60.09 37.20 -29.90
N MET A 172 -59.03 37.22 -30.73
CA MET A 172 -58.66 38.37 -31.55
C MET A 172 -59.51 38.53 -32.82
N LYS A 173 -60.15 37.46 -33.32
CA LYS A 173 -61.00 37.51 -34.52
C LYS A 173 -62.39 38.07 -34.25
N ASP A 174 -62.91 37.87 -33.03
CA ASP A 174 -64.17 38.43 -32.59
C ASP A 174 -63.92 39.87 -32.11
N ASN A 175 -64.50 40.88 -32.78
CA ASN A 175 -64.33 42.33 -32.52
C ASN A 175 -63.91 42.66 -31.07
N ILE A 176 -62.77 43.32 -30.88
CA ILE A 176 -62.16 43.55 -29.56
C ILE A 176 -63.12 44.30 -28.62
N THR A 177 -63.79 43.56 -27.75
CA THR A 177 -64.53 44.10 -26.60
C THR A 177 -63.64 44.16 -25.37
N SER A 178 -64.01 44.98 -24.38
CA SER A 178 -63.31 45.01 -23.08
C SER A 178 -63.27 43.63 -22.40
N GLN A 179 -64.28 42.79 -22.66
CA GLN A 179 -64.42 41.44 -22.15
C GLN A 179 -63.45 40.46 -22.85
N ASN A 180 -63.34 40.52 -24.18
CA ASN A 180 -62.36 39.75 -24.95
C ASN A 180 -60.92 40.11 -24.53
N LYS A 181 -60.66 41.39 -24.26
CA LYS A 181 -59.33 41.84 -23.79
C LYS A 181 -58.91 41.17 -22.48
N ARG A 182 -59.82 41.10 -21.50
CA ARG A 182 -59.55 40.48 -20.19
C ARG A 182 -59.31 38.96 -20.30
N GLN A 183 -60.00 38.28 -21.22
CA GLN A 183 -59.77 36.86 -21.48
C GLN A 183 -58.40 36.61 -22.12
N ILE A 184 -58.02 37.42 -23.10
CA ILE A 184 -56.71 37.32 -23.75
C ILE A 184 -55.60 37.55 -22.72
N GLU A 185 -55.77 38.53 -21.81
CA GLU A 185 -54.85 38.78 -20.71
C GLU A 185 -54.71 37.57 -19.77
N ASN A 186 -55.82 36.98 -19.33
CA ASN A 186 -55.79 35.76 -18.51
C ASN A 186 -55.09 34.60 -19.22
N LEU A 187 -55.38 34.37 -20.50
CA LEU A 187 -54.74 33.34 -21.31
C LEU A 187 -53.23 33.57 -21.42
N ALA A 188 -52.80 34.79 -21.72
CA ALA A 188 -51.37 35.14 -21.80
C ALA A 188 -50.65 34.99 -20.44
N ASN A 189 -51.33 35.32 -19.33
CA ASN A 189 -50.79 35.13 -18.00
C ASN A 189 -50.67 33.65 -17.62
N ILE A 190 -51.65 32.80 -18.00
CA ILE A 190 -51.57 31.34 -17.83
C ILE A 190 -50.37 30.79 -18.61
N GLU A 191 -50.20 31.18 -19.87
CA GLU A 191 -49.05 30.79 -20.69
C GLU A 191 -47.74 31.15 -20.00
N THR A 192 -47.58 32.44 -19.65
CA THR A 192 -46.38 32.98 -19.01
C THR A 192 -46.05 32.26 -17.71
N THR A 193 -47.04 32.08 -16.83
CA THR A 193 -46.83 31.44 -15.52
C THR A 193 -46.56 29.94 -15.65
N THR A 194 -47.12 29.24 -16.65
CA THR A 194 -46.82 27.82 -16.91
C THR A 194 -45.38 27.66 -17.37
N THR A 195 -44.96 28.45 -18.37
CA THR A 195 -43.60 28.39 -18.91
C THR A 195 -42.57 28.77 -17.85
N LEU A 196 -42.80 29.87 -17.11
CA LEU A 196 -41.90 30.27 -16.00
C LEU A 196 -41.85 29.22 -14.89
N ALA A 197 -42.97 28.57 -14.55
CA ALA A 197 -42.95 27.51 -13.54
C ALA A 197 -42.05 26.33 -13.96
N LEU A 198 -42.13 25.91 -15.24
CA LEU A 198 -41.27 24.85 -15.77
C LEU A 198 -39.81 25.27 -15.85
N GLU A 199 -39.53 26.47 -16.37
CA GLU A 199 -38.19 27.02 -16.53
C GLU A 199 -37.47 27.10 -15.18
N ARG A 200 -38.14 27.64 -14.15
CA ARG A 200 -37.58 27.71 -12.79
C ARG A 200 -37.41 26.32 -12.17
N ALA A 201 -38.29 25.37 -12.47
CA ALA A 201 -38.08 23.99 -12.03
C ALA A 201 -36.84 23.36 -12.68
N ASP A 202 -36.59 23.59 -13.96
CA ASP A 202 -35.38 23.13 -14.66
C ASP A 202 -34.11 23.78 -14.08
N GLU A 203 -34.12 25.09 -13.85
CA GLU A 203 -33.01 25.77 -13.17
C GLU A 203 -32.73 25.22 -11.76
N PHE A 204 -33.79 24.83 -11.03
CA PHE A 204 -33.66 24.13 -9.75
C PHE A 204 -33.07 22.72 -9.92
N LEU A 205 -33.44 21.97 -10.96
CA LEU A 205 -32.83 20.67 -11.26
C LEU A 205 -31.33 20.80 -11.46
N LEU A 206 -30.91 21.77 -12.28
CA LEU A 206 -29.50 21.98 -12.64
C LEU A 206 -28.68 22.49 -11.46
N SER A 207 -29.19 23.47 -10.71
CA SER A 207 -28.39 24.18 -9.70
C SER A 207 -28.63 23.72 -8.26
N GLY A 208 -29.80 23.16 -7.95
CA GLY A 208 -30.24 22.88 -6.59
C GLY A 208 -30.52 24.11 -5.72
N LYS A 209 -30.59 25.32 -6.30
CA LYS A 209 -30.84 26.56 -5.53
C LYS A 209 -32.31 26.68 -5.14
N GLU A 210 -32.58 26.82 -3.85
CA GLU A 210 -33.95 26.97 -3.34
C GLU A 210 -34.71 28.19 -3.89
N GLU A 211 -34.02 29.21 -4.41
CA GLU A 211 -34.70 30.37 -5.05
C GLU A 211 -35.54 29.92 -6.25
N PHE A 212 -34.97 29.08 -7.12
CA PHE A 212 -35.66 28.63 -8.32
C PHE A 212 -36.83 27.71 -7.99
N LYS A 213 -36.68 26.85 -6.97
CA LYS A 213 -37.80 26.06 -6.45
C LYS A 213 -38.94 26.94 -5.95
N LYS A 214 -38.61 27.98 -5.18
CA LYS A 214 -39.61 28.94 -4.68
C LYS A 214 -40.31 29.65 -5.84
N GLU A 215 -39.55 30.17 -6.80
CA GLU A 215 -40.10 30.86 -7.97
C GLU A 215 -40.96 29.94 -8.85
N ALA A 216 -40.59 28.67 -9.01
CA ALA A 216 -41.40 27.68 -9.72
C ALA A 216 -42.77 27.51 -9.06
N LEU A 217 -42.79 27.33 -7.73
CA LEU A 217 -44.02 27.17 -6.96
C LEU A 217 -44.87 28.45 -6.93
N GLU A 218 -44.25 29.64 -6.85
CA GLU A 218 -44.95 30.92 -6.91
C GLU A 218 -45.60 31.16 -8.27
N ASN A 219 -44.91 30.86 -9.37
CA ASN A 219 -45.50 30.96 -10.71
C ASN A 219 -46.64 29.95 -10.89
N TRP A 220 -46.50 28.73 -10.35
CA TRP A 220 -47.59 27.75 -10.37
C TRP A 220 -48.81 28.20 -9.55
N GLY A 221 -48.60 28.84 -8.40
CA GLY A 221 -49.67 29.45 -7.61
C GLY A 221 -50.42 30.54 -8.39
N LYS A 222 -49.70 31.46 -9.03
CA LYS A 222 -50.28 32.50 -9.89
C LYS A 222 -51.03 31.91 -11.08
N ASN A 223 -50.52 30.82 -11.67
CA ASN A 223 -51.20 30.12 -12.76
C ASN A 223 -52.60 29.65 -12.34
N ALA A 224 -52.72 29.05 -11.15
CA ALA A 224 -54.00 28.60 -10.60
C ALA A 224 -54.98 29.77 -10.41
N GLU A 225 -54.52 30.95 -9.96
CA GLU A 225 -55.33 32.15 -9.85
C GLU A 225 -55.86 32.63 -11.22
N HIS A 226 -54.99 32.68 -12.24
CA HIS A 226 -55.40 33.07 -13.59
C HIS A 226 -56.36 32.06 -14.23
N MET A 227 -56.16 30.76 -13.97
CA MET A 227 -57.05 29.71 -14.44
C MET A 227 -58.42 29.79 -13.78
N GLN A 228 -58.47 30.09 -12.47
CA GLN A 228 -59.72 30.32 -11.76
C GLN A 228 -60.46 31.56 -12.31
N ALA A 229 -59.75 32.66 -12.56
CA ALA A 229 -60.33 33.86 -13.17
C ALA A 229 -60.85 33.61 -14.59
N LEU A 230 -60.18 32.76 -15.39
CA LEU A 230 -60.66 32.35 -16.70
C LEU A 230 -61.92 31.49 -16.60
N LYS A 231 -61.98 30.57 -15.64
CA LYS A 231 -63.13 29.71 -15.35
C LYS A 231 -64.37 30.49 -14.91
N GLU A 232 -64.20 31.49 -14.04
CA GLU A 232 -65.31 32.37 -13.63
C GLU A 232 -65.92 33.17 -14.79
N ASN A 233 -65.15 33.37 -15.86
CA ASN A 233 -65.55 34.08 -17.07
C ASN A 233 -65.77 33.13 -18.27
N GLU A 234 -65.98 31.84 -18.02
CA GLU A 234 -66.13 30.81 -19.05
C GLU A 234 -67.30 31.09 -20.00
N ASN A 235 -68.40 31.65 -19.50
CA ASN A 235 -69.59 32.02 -20.29
C ASN A 235 -69.30 33.03 -21.41
N ASN A 236 -68.16 33.71 -21.33
CA ASN A 236 -67.76 34.73 -22.29
C ASN A 236 -66.90 34.13 -23.41
N LEU A 237 -66.54 32.85 -23.35
CA LEU A 237 -65.75 32.15 -24.37
C LEU A 237 -66.64 31.76 -25.54
N SER A 238 -66.09 31.85 -26.76
CA SER A 238 -66.77 31.33 -27.94
C SER A 238 -66.90 29.80 -27.89
N LYS A 239 -67.82 29.23 -28.69
CA LYS A 239 -67.99 27.76 -28.76
C LYS A 239 -66.70 27.02 -29.14
N GLU A 240 -65.87 27.62 -29.97
CA GLU A 240 -64.56 27.04 -30.32
C GLU A 240 -63.55 27.19 -29.18
N GLN A 241 -63.57 28.31 -28.43
CA GLN A 241 -62.72 28.49 -27.26
C GLN A 241 -63.09 27.54 -26.11
N LEU A 242 -64.38 27.28 -25.86
CA LEU A 242 -64.83 26.34 -24.83
C LEU A 242 -64.23 24.93 -25.01
N LYS A 243 -64.17 24.41 -26.24
CA LYS A 243 -63.51 23.13 -26.52
C LYS A 243 -62.02 23.16 -26.15
N ASN A 244 -61.32 24.23 -26.47
CA ASN A 244 -59.90 24.37 -26.15
C ASN A 244 -59.67 24.63 -24.64
N PHE A 245 -60.64 25.24 -23.94
CA PHE A 245 -60.61 25.45 -22.50
C PHE A 245 -60.63 24.13 -21.73
N GLU A 246 -61.44 23.15 -22.15
CA GLU A 246 -61.42 21.80 -21.56
C GLU A 246 -60.06 21.11 -21.73
N PHE A 247 -59.46 21.20 -22.92
CA PHE A 247 -58.10 20.68 -23.16
C PHE A 247 -57.04 21.39 -22.31
N LEU A 248 -57.13 22.72 -22.19
CA LEU A 248 -56.25 23.51 -21.34
C LEU A 248 -56.36 23.09 -19.87
N GLN A 249 -57.57 22.97 -19.34
CA GLN A 249 -57.82 22.56 -17.97
C GLN A 249 -57.27 21.16 -17.70
N SER A 250 -57.50 20.21 -18.60
CA SER A 250 -56.95 18.85 -18.50
C SER A 250 -55.41 18.86 -18.53
N GLY A 251 -54.82 19.67 -19.42
CA GLY A 251 -53.37 19.82 -19.52
C GLY A 251 -52.75 20.36 -18.23
N LEU A 252 -53.29 21.44 -17.68
CA LEU A 252 -52.80 22.04 -16.43
C LEU A 252 -52.98 21.10 -15.22
N ASN A 253 -54.10 20.35 -15.16
CA ASN A 253 -54.34 19.34 -14.13
C ASN A 253 -53.33 18.18 -14.18
N GLN A 254 -52.80 17.85 -15.36
CA GLN A 254 -51.73 16.87 -15.53
C GLN A 254 -50.35 17.49 -15.25
N PHE A 255 -50.15 18.75 -15.59
CA PHE A 255 -48.87 19.44 -15.46
C PHE A 255 -48.48 19.69 -14.00
N GLY A 256 -49.42 20.14 -13.16
CA GLY A 256 -49.15 20.44 -11.74
C GLY A 256 -48.50 19.29 -10.97
N PRO A 257 -49.08 18.07 -10.99
CA PRO A 257 -48.47 16.91 -10.35
C PRO A 257 -47.07 16.56 -10.89
N LEU A 258 -46.81 16.74 -12.18
CA LEU A 258 -45.48 16.53 -12.76
C LEU A 258 -44.48 17.55 -12.20
N LEU A 259 -44.86 18.82 -12.15
CA LEU A 259 -44.03 19.89 -11.60
C LEU A 259 -43.69 19.63 -10.12
N GLU A 260 -44.69 19.28 -9.32
CA GLU A 260 -44.50 18.93 -7.91
C GLU A 260 -43.58 17.73 -7.73
N GLU A 261 -43.75 16.69 -8.54
CA GLU A 261 -42.93 15.48 -8.50
C GLU A 261 -41.47 15.75 -8.87
N ILE A 262 -41.23 16.56 -9.91
CA ILE A 262 -39.88 17.01 -10.30
C ILE A 262 -39.18 17.71 -9.14
N ILE A 263 -39.86 18.68 -8.50
CA ILE A 263 -39.32 19.44 -7.37
C ILE A 263 -39.10 18.53 -6.16
N ARG A 264 -40.02 17.60 -5.89
CA ARG A 264 -39.94 16.63 -4.79
C ARG A 264 -38.73 15.72 -4.96
N ILE A 265 -38.56 15.11 -6.13
CA ILE A 265 -37.43 14.23 -6.43
C ILE A 265 -36.12 15.00 -6.25
N ARG A 266 -36.01 16.20 -6.82
CA ARG A 266 -34.78 17.02 -6.74
C ARG A 266 -34.41 17.42 -5.32
N SER A 267 -35.41 17.60 -4.46
CA SER A 267 -35.24 17.92 -3.04
C SER A 267 -34.85 16.71 -2.18
N GLY A 268 -34.97 15.49 -2.71
CA GLY A 268 -34.66 14.24 -2.00
C GLY A 268 -33.18 13.84 -2.10
N GLU A 269 -32.75 12.90 -1.26
CA GLU A 269 -31.36 12.39 -1.28
C GLU A 269 -31.05 11.52 -2.51
N GLU A 270 -32.08 10.84 -3.04
CA GLU A 270 -32.00 9.95 -4.21
C GLU A 270 -32.15 10.68 -5.55
N TRP A 271 -32.10 12.01 -5.57
CA TRP A 271 -32.38 12.79 -6.79
C TRP A 271 -31.45 12.44 -7.97
N ASN A 272 -30.26 11.92 -7.65
CA ASN A 272 -29.27 11.41 -8.58
C ASN A 272 -28.74 10.07 -8.07
N HIS A 273 -29.06 8.99 -8.77
CA HIS A 273 -28.76 7.63 -8.32
C HIS A 273 -27.26 7.35 -8.21
N ALA A 274 -26.47 7.78 -9.20
CA ALA A 274 -25.02 7.63 -9.19
C ALA A 274 -24.37 8.33 -7.98
N ASN A 275 -24.79 9.56 -7.69
CA ASN A 275 -24.31 10.31 -6.53
C ASN A 275 -24.75 9.66 -5.21
N HIS A 276 -26.00 9.18 -5.13
CA HIS A 276 -26.48 8.48 -3.95
C HIS A 276 -25.67 7.20 -3.69
N TRP A 277 -25.56 6.30 -4.67
CA TRP A 277 -24.79 5.06 -4.53
C TRP A 277 -23.31 5.32 -4.27
N LEU A 278 -22.73 6.37 -4.85
CA LEU A 278 -21.36 6.78 -4.54
C LEU A 278 -21.20 7.12 -3.04
N LYS A 279 -22.14 7.90 -2.48
CA LYS A 279 -22.14 8.35 -1.09
C LYS A 279 -22.46 7.22 -0.10
N ALA A 280 -23.47 6.41 -0.41
CA ALA A 280 -24.02 5.42 0.51
C ALA A 280 -23.30 4.06 0.45
N GLU A 281 -22.74 3.70 -0.70
CA GLU A 281 -22.20 2.35 -0.94
C GLU A 281 -20.70 2.39 -1.28
N ALA A 282 -20.32 3.05 -2.38
CA ALA A 282 -18.95 2.96 -2.91
C ALA A 282 -17.90 3.63 -2.02
N ALA A 283 -18.14 4.86 -1.55
CA ALA A 283 -17.20 5.56 -0.69
C ALA A 283 -17.04 4.88 0.69
N PRO A 284 -18.10 4.43 1.37
CA PRO A 284 -17.98 3.65 2.60
C PRO A 284 -17.19 2.34 2.41
N ALA A 285 -17.42 1.60 1.32
CA ALA A 285 -16.65 0.39 1.01
C ALA A 285 -15.16 0.72 0.83
N ALA A 286 -14.83 1.75 0.05
CA ALA A 286 -13.45 2.22 -0.11
C ALA A 286 -12.80 2.62 1.22
N PHE A 287 -13.54 3.27 2.13
CA PHE A 287 -13.02 3.62 3.46
C PHE A 287 -12.79 2.40 4.36
N ARG A 288 -13.65 1.38 4.30
CA ARG A 288 -13.43 0.12 5.01
C ARG A 288 -12.20 -0.61 4.50
N ILE A 289 -12.04 -0.72 3.18
CA ILE A 289 -10.83 -1.29 2.56
C ILE A 289 -9.59 -0.52 2.99
N LYS A 290 -9.62 0.81 2.92
CA LYS A 290 -8.52 1.69 3.38
C LYS A 290 -8.16 1.44 4.85
N GLY A 291 -9.14 1.35 5.74
CA GLY A 291 -8.91 1.06 7.16
C GLY A 291 -8.17 -0.26 7.35
N LEU A 292 -8.63 -1.33 6.68
CA LEU A 292 -8.02 -2.66 6.76
C LEU A 292 -6.59 -2.68 6.18
N LEU A 293 -6.35 -1.98 5.07
CA LEU A 293 -5.02 -1.87 4.47
C LEU A 293 -4.05 -1.07 5.34
N ASN A 294 -4.51 0.00 5.98
CA ASN A 294 -3.71 0.78 6.92
C ASN A 294 -3.34 -0.05 8.15
N ASP A 295 -4.28 -0.80 8.72
CA ASP A 295 -4.01 -1.71 9.82
C ASP A 295 -2.98 -2.78 9.44
N MET A 296 -3.10 -3.34 8.23
CA MET A 296 -2.15 -4.33 7.72
C MET A 296 -0.75 -3.71 7.54
N THR A 297 -0.68 -2.49 7.00
CA THR A 297 0.57 -1.76 6.79
C THR A 297 1.26 -1.46 8.12
N ALA A 298 0.53 -0.94 9.11
CA ALA A 298 1.05 -0.65 10.44
C ALA A 298 1.61 -1.92 11.13
N VAL A 299 0.94 -3.05 10.97
CA VAL A 299 1.44 -4.34 11.47
C VAL A 299 2.72 -4.77 10.75
N GLN A 300 2.81 -4.61 9.43
CA GLN A 300 4.02 -4.96 8.69
C GLN A 300 5.18 -4.02 9.01
N GLU A 301 4.93 -2.73 9.23
CA GLU A 301 5.94 -1.77 9.71
C GLU A 301 6.51 -2.20 11.06
N GLN A 302 5.65 -2.51 12.04
CA GLN A 302 6.10 -3.00 13.34
C GLN A 302 6.89 -4.31 13.24
N LEU A 303 6.44 -5.25 12.40
CA LEU A 303 7.15 -6.51 12.19
C LEU A 303 8.50 -6.32 11.47
N LEU A 304 8.56 -5.36 10.54
CA LEU A 304 9.80 -4.98 9.86
C LEU A 304 10.80 -4.36 10.84
N GLU A 305 10.37 -3.44 11.71
CA GLU A 305 11.21 -2.86 12.75
C GLU A 305 11.78 -3.93 13.69
N ASN A 306 10.96 -4.90 14.09
CA ASN A 306 11.39 -6.03 14.90
C ASN A 306 12.43 -6.91 14.16
N ASP A 307 12.18 -7.23 12.89
CA ASP A 307 13.10 -8.02 12.07
C ASP A 307 14.45 -7.29 11.87
N VAL A 308 14.43 -5.97 11.66
CA VAL A 308 15.65 -5.13 11.54
C VAL A 308 16.40 -5.04 12.87
N ALA A 309 15.70 -4.87 13.99
CA ALA A 309 16.31 -4.87 15.32
C ALA A 309 16.97 -6.21 15.65
N GLU A 310 16.32 -7.33 15.27
CA GLU A 310 16.88 -8.67 15.42
C GLU A 310 18.17 -8.83 14.60
N ILE A 311 18.18 -8.42 13.33
CA ILE A 311 19.38 -8.43 12.48
C ILE A 311 20.50 -7.62 13.12
N SER A 312 20.21 -6.38 13.56
CA SER A 312 21.19 -5.51 14.19
C SER A 312 21.80 -6.13 15.45
N SER A 313 20.97 -6.69 16.33
CA SER A 313 21.43 -7.40 17.54
C SER A 313 22.33 -8.59 17.19
N ARG A 314 21.95 -9.40 16.19
CA ARG A 314 22.73 -10.55 15.72
C ARG A 314 24.06 -10.16 15.11
N ILE A 315 24.13 -9.03 14.39
CA ILE A 315 25.37 -8.46 13.86
C ILE A 315 26.28 -8.01 15.01
N HIS A 316 25.75 -7.25 15.97
CA HIS A 316 26.51 -6.80 17.13
C HIS A 316 27.08 -7.98 17.92
N PHE A 317 26.26 -9.00 18.18
CA PHE A 317 26.72 -10.22 18.85
C PHE A 317 27.82 -10.92 18.06
N LEU A 318 27.68 -11.05 16.74
CA LEU A 318 28.71 -11.66 15.88
C LEU A 318 30.03 -10.89 15.95
N ILE A 319 29.99 -9.56 15.89
CA ILE A 319 31.20 -8.72 15.97
C ILE A 319 31.90 -8.92 17.32
N VAL A 320 31.15 -8.85 18.43
CA VAL A 320 31.72 -9.04 19.77
C VAL A 320 32.32 -10.44 19.92
N LEU A 321 31.62 -11.47 19.43
CA LEU A 321 32.10 -12.85 19.44
C LEU A 321 33.40 -13.00 18.63
N LEU A 322 33.47 -12.43 17.43
CA LEU A 322 34.66 -12.49 16.57
C LEU A 322 35.84 -11.77 17.21
N VAL A 323 35.63 -10.60 17.81
CA VAL A 323 36.69 -9.87 18.55
C VAL A 323 37.18 -10.69 19.75
N ALA A 324 36.27 -11.29 20.53
CA ALA A 324 36.63 -12.13 21.66
C ALA A 324 37.42 -13.39 21.23
N LEU A 325 37.00 -14.04 20.15
CA LEU A 325 37.70 -15.20 19.57
C LEU A 325 39.07 -14.81 18.99
N PHE A 326 39.17 -13.64 18.36
CA PHE A 326 40.44 -13.11 17.87
C PHE A 326 41.44 -12.88 19.00
N ILE A 327 41.04 -12.16 20.06
CA ILE A 327 41.88 -11.91 21.24
C ILE A 327 42.29 -13.24 21.89
N SER A 328 41.35 -14.17 22.05
CA SER A 328 41.63 -15.49 22.65
C SER A 328 42.63 -16.30 21.82
N THR A 329 42.47 -16.31 20.50
CA THR A 329 43.39 -17.01 19.58
C THR A 329 44.77 -16.38 19.58
N ALA A 330 44.85 -15.04 19.60
CA ALA A 330 46.11 -14.31 19.69
C ALA A 330 46.86 -14.63 21.00
N LEU A 331 46.15 -14.67 22.13
CA LEU A 331 46.71 -15.06 23.43
C LEU A 331 47.22 -16.51 23.42
N ILE A 332 46.41 -17.46 22.94
CA ILE A 332 46.79 -18.88 22.85
C ILE A 332 48.02 -19.04 21.94
N SER A 333 48.02 -18.40 20.78
CA SER A 333 49.14 -18.41 19.83
C SER A 333 50.40 -17.80 20.45
N GLY A 334 50.29 -16.69 21.18
CA GLY A 334 51.40 -16.06 21.89
C GLY A 334 52.01 -16.97 22.95
N VAL A 335 51.18 -17.61 23.78
CA VAL A 335 51.63 -18.56 24.82
C VAL A 335 52.29 -19.79 24.20
N LEU A 336 51.70 -20.34 23.14
CA LEU A 336 52.24 -21.49 22.43
C LEU A 336 53.57 -21.17 21.73
N SER A 337 53.65 -20.02 21.06
CA SER A 337 54.87 -19.52 20.43
C SER A 337 55.99 -19.33 21.45
N ALA A 338 55.71 -18.71 22.61
CA ALA A 338 56.69 -18.58 23.69
C ALA A 338 57.18 -19.93 24.22
N ASN A 339 56.29 -20.92 24.35
CA ASN A 339 56.65 -22.28 24.78
C ASN A 339 57.47 -23.05 23.73
N ILE A 340 57.15 -22.90 22.44
CA ILE A 340 57.94 -23.48 21.36
C ILE A 340 59.32 -22.83 21.31
N SER A 341 59.41 -21.50 21.39
CA SER A 341 60.67 -20.76 21.41
C SER A 341 61.59 -21.24 22.54
N ARG A 342 61.06 -21.29 23.78
CA ARG A 342 61.84 -21.74 24.95
C ARG A 342 62.24 -23.21 24.94
N SER A 343 61.46 -24.07 24.29
CA SER A 343 61.67 -25.53 24.35
C SER A 343 62.31 -26.12 23.09
N ILE A 344 62.48 -25.32 22.04
CA ILE A 344 63.08 -25.73 20.77
C ILE A 344 64.15 -24.72 20.33
N SER A 345 63.77 -23.45 20.13
CA SER A 345 64.67 -22.43 19.59
C SER A 345 65.86 -22.15 20.53
N ASP A 346 65.60 -21.96 21.83
CA ASP A 346 66.67 -21.64 22.79
C ASP A 346 67.72 -22.77 22.90
N PRO A 347 67.36 -24.06 23.13
CA PRO A 347 68.34 -25.15 23.17
C PRO A 347 69.08 -25.35 21.84
N LEU A 348 68.40 -25.16 20.71
CA LEU A 348 69.04 -25.27 19.39
C LEU A 348 70.09 -24.18 19.20
N LEU A 349 69.77 -22.93 19.58
CA LEU A 349 70.72 -21.82 19.56
C LEU A 349 71.91 -22.05 20.49
N ASP A 350 71.70 -22.65 21.66
CA ASP A 350 72.79 -23.00 22.59
C ASP A 350 73.75 -24.04 21.98
N ILE A 351 73.22 -25.05 21.27
CA ILE A 351 74.02 -26.03 20.54
C ILE A 351 74.81 -25.36 19.42
N CYS A 352 74.17 -24.50 18.61
CA CYS A 352 74.84 -23.76 17.54
C CYS A 352 75.97 -22.87 18.07
N LYS A 353 75.74 -22.14 19.17
CA LYS A 353 76.77 -21.31 19.81
C LYS A 353 77.96 -22.14 20.30
N LEU A 354 77.70 -23.27 20.96
CA LEU A 354 78.78 -24.12 21.47
C LEU A 354 79.59 -24.77 20.34
N ALA A 355 78.93 -25.16 19.25
CA ALA A 355 79.59 -25.69 18.06
C ALA A 355 80.47 -24.62 17.38
N ASP A 356 79.99 -23.38 17.29
CA ASP A 356 80.75 -22.25 16.75
C ASP A 356 81.98 -21.91 17.62
N GLU A 357 81.83 -21.92 18.95
CA GLU A 357 82.94 -21.77 19.89
C GLU A 357 83.99 -22.88 19.74
N LEU A 358 83.55 -24.12 19.50
CA LEU A 358 84.44 -25.26 19.27
C LEU A 358 85.21 -25.11 17.95
N ALA A 359 84.54 -24.74 16.86
CA ALA A 359 85.15 -24.55 15.54
C ALA A 359 86.21 -23.43 15.54
N HIS A 360 85.98 -22.35 16.29
CA HIS A 360 86.92 -21.23 16.40
C HIS A 360 87.96 -21.40 17.52
N GLY A 361 88.07 -22.58 18.13
CA GLY A 361 89.07 -22.88 19.16
C GLY A 361 88.87 -22.13 20.49
N LYS A 362 87.70 -21.54 20.73
CA LYS A 362 87.36 -20.77 21.94
C LYS A 362 86.68 -21.61 23.03
N PHE A 363 86.59 -22.92 22.84
CA PHE A 363 85.90 -23.83 23.76
C PHE A 363 86.58 -23.91 25.14
N LYS A 364 85.80 -23.59 26.19
CA LYS A 364 86.26 -23.56 27.60
C LYS A 364 85.70 -24.69 28.46
N GLY A 365 85.48 -25.87 27.88
CA GLY A 365 85.02 -27.05 28.65
C GLY A 365 83.54 -27.03 29.07
N LYS A 366 82.74 -26.07 28.60
CA LYS A 366 81.29 -26.00 28.87
C LYS A 366 80.57 -27.23 28.29
N ARG A 367 79.56 -27.74 28.99
CA ARG A 367 78.66 -28.81 28.50
C ARG A 367 77.26 -28.28 28.25
N LEU A 368 76.55 -28.89 27.32
CA LEU A 368 75.15 -28.60 27.05
C LEU A 368 74.28 -29.22 28.15
N PRO A 369 73.29 -28.49 28.70
CA PRO A 369 72.41 -29.04 29.70
C PRO A 369 71.41 -30.02 29.06
N VAL A 370 71.44 -31.30 29.47
CA VAL A 370 70.47 -32.32 28.99
C VAL A 370 69.17 -32.17 29.76
N THR A 371 68.31 -31.25 29.31
CA THR A 371 67.14 -30.84 30.09
C THR A 371 65.80 -31.42 29.62
N SER A 372 65.78 -32.18 28.53
CA SER A 372 64.60 -32.84 27.96
C SER A 372 64.88 -34.29 27.58
N ARG A 373 63.84 -35.11 27.45
CA ARG A 373 63.94 -36.52 26.98
C ARG A 373 63.63 -36.70 25.49
N ASN A 374 63.60 -35.62 24.72
CA ASN A 374 63.24 -35.61 23.29
C ASN A 374 64.49 -35.57 22.38
N GLU A 375 64.31 -35.27 21.10
CA GLU A 375 65.40 -35.20 20.11
C GLU A 375 66.49 -34.21 20.52
N LEU A 376 66.14 -33.05 21.09
CA LEU A 376 67.11 -32.05 21.54
C LEU A 376 67.90 -32.51 22.77
N GLY A 377 67.27 -33.27 23.66
CA GLY A 377 67.93 -33.89 24.80
C GLY A 377 68.93 -34.95 24.36
N SER A 378 68.50 -35.79 23.40
CA SER A 378 69.36 -36.82 22.80
C SER A 378 70.53 -36.18 22.06
N LEU A 379 70.29 -35.12 21.29
CA LEU A 379 71.33 -34.36 20.60
C LEU A 379 72.32 -33.72 21.57
N SER A 380 71.83 -33.11 22.66
CA SER A 380 72.68 -32.53 23.70
C SER A 380 73.55 -33.59 24.37
N HIS A 381 73.01 -34.79 24.61
CA HIS A 381 73.75 -35.91 25.18
C HIS A 381 74.85 -36.41 24.23
N SER A 382 74.51 -36.70 22.97
CA SER A 382 75.49 -37.15 21.97
C SER A 382 76.56 -36.09 21.67
N PHE A 383 76.20 -34.81 21.68
CA PHE A 383 77.17 -33.73 21.50
C PHE A 383 78.14 -33.62 22.69
N ASN A 384 77.65 -33.79 23.92
CA ASN A 384 78.52 -33.86 25.09
C ASN A 384 79.46 -35.07 25.04
N GLU A 385 79.00 -36.24 24.60
CA GLU A 385 79.85 -37.43 24.43
C GLU A 385 80.96 -37.19 23.39
N LEU A 386 80.66 -36.50 22.29
CA LEU A 386 81.65 -36.08 21.31
C LEU A 386 82.69 -35.12 21.92
N LEU A 387 82.26 -34.16 22.74
CA LEU A 387 83.17 -33.26 23.45
C LEU A 387 84.07 -34.01 24.44
N ASP A 388 83.54 -35.03 25.13
CA ASP A 388 84.31 -35.88 26.05
C ASP A 388 85.42 -36.63 25.28
N ARG A 389 85.08 -37.27 24.15
CA ARG A 389 86.05 -37.96 23.29
C ARG A 389 87.14 -37.04 22.72
N LEU A 390 86.76 -35.83 22.26
CA LEU A 390 87.72 -34.84 21.77
C LEU A 390 88.65 -34.31 22.87
N GLN A 391 88.18 -34.21 24.11
CA GLN A 391 89.03 -33.87 25.25
C GLN A 391 90.00 -35.00 25.60
N GLU A 392 89.53 -36.25 25.62
CA GLU A 392 90.37 -37.44 25.84
C GLU A 392 91.48 -37.55 24.79
N GLU A 393 91.15 -37.32 23.51
CA GLU A 393 92.12 -37.37 22.41
C GLU A 393 93.16 -36.24 22.51
N LYS A 394 92.75 -35.01 22.90
CA LYS A 394 93.69 -33.92 23.20
C LYS A 394 94.59 -34.19 24.40
N SER A 395 94.12 -34.93 25.41
CA SER A 395 94.96 -35.33 26.54
C SER A 395 95.96 -36.43 26.16
N LYS A 396 95.56 -37.39 25.32
CA LYS A 396 96.46 -38.46 24.84
C LYS A 396 97.54 -37.98 23.87
N ASN A 397 97.31 -36.90 23.12
CA ASN A 397 98.30 -36.29 22.22
C ASN A 397 99.22 -35.25 22.91
N LYS A 398 99.07 -35.04 24.23
CA LYS A 398 99.91 -34.13 25.04
C LYS A 398 100.94 -34.86 25.92
N ASP A 399 100.80 -36.17 26.04
CA ASP A 399 101.83 -37.10 26.53
C ASP A 399 102.64 -37.63 25.35
#